data_AF-A0A7J5BA93-F1
#
_entry.id   AF-A0A7J5BA93-F1
#
_cell.length_a   1.000
_cell.length_b   1.000
_cell.length_c   1.000
_cell.angle_alpha   90.00
_cell.angle_beta   90.00
_cell.angle_gamma   90.00
#
_symmetry.space_group_name_H-M   'P 1'
#
loop_
_entity.id
_entity.type
_entity.pdbx_description
1 polymer ?
#
loop_
_entity_poly.entity_id
_entity_poly.type
_entity_poly.pdbx_seq_one_letter_code
_entity_poly.pdbx_strand_id
1 'polypeptide(L)'
;MPPKLPRLVTRDLLGYAWAALGKHTPKLLRDWESAHPDRELRLVRHNSPTGGLCEGSCDVAIVRRSVEDAQFDSVIVGLEKRMIAFAADDAQWSRRRQLTMSEVADRPILMDPRTGTTNMQLWAGVDHQPQFIESFDVDEWLNTIAAGHGVGTTAEATAHHHARPGVVFRPIKDSPRIPVRLAWWRENPPGGLTELVDAVTKLYAAARN
;
A
#
# COMPACT_ATOMS: atom_id res chain seq x y z
N MET A 1 -30.86 13.77 -36.34
CA MET A 1 -29.51 13.39 -35.88
C MET A 1 -29.66 12.11 -35.07
N PRO A 2 -29.07 10.98 -35.47
CA PRO A 2 -29.23 9.74 -34.71
C PRO A 2 -28.54 9.88 -33.34
N PRO A 3 -29.09 9.30 -32.26
CA PRO A 3 -28.43 9.29 -30.96
C PRO A 3 -27.10 8.54 -31.09
N LYS A 4 -26.00 9.16 -30.63
CA LYS A 4 -24.71 8.47 -30.52
C LYS A 4 -24.90 7.30 -29.56
N LEU A 5 -24.70 6.08 -30.04
CA LEU A 5 -24.59 4.90 -29.19
C LEU A 5 -23.54 5.16 -28.10
N PRO A 6 -23.80 4.79 -26.83
CA PRO A 6 -22.81 4.94 -25.77
C PRO A 6 -21.55 4.16 -26.16
N ARG A 7 -20.38 4.83 -26.11
CA ARG A 7 -19.10 4.14 -26.29
C ARG A 7 -18.97 3.10 -25.18
N LEU A 8 -18.63 1.86 -25.55
CA LEU A 8 -18.28 0.83 -24.56
C LEU A 8 -17.03 1.32 -23.83
N VAL A 9 -17.15 1.51 -22.51
CA VAL A 9 -16.02 1.87 -21.64
C VAL A 9 -15.46 0.58 -21.08
N THR A 10 -14.19 0.31 -21.36
CA THR A 10 -13.46 -0.79 -20.73
C THR A 10 -13.17 -0.39 -19.29
N ARG A 11 -13.51 -1.26 -18.33
CA ARG A 11 -13.23 -1.01 -16.91
C ARG A 11 -12.13 -1.93 -16.47
N ASP A 12 -11.02 -1.36 -15.99
CA ASP A 12 -9.95 -2.11 -15.35
C ASP A 12 -10.06 -1.93 -13.83
N LEU A 13 -10.05 -3.03 -13.12
CA LEU A 13 -10.13 -3.10 -11.66
C LEU A 13 -8.71 -3.14 -11.08
N LEU A 14 -8.41 -2.16 -10.24
CA LEU A 14 -7.17 -2.03 -9.49
C LEU A 14 -7.34 -2.56 -8.07
N GLY A 15 -6.79 -3.75 -7.83
CA GLY A 15 -6.85 -4.45 -6.57
C GLY A 15 -5.81 -3.98 -5.56
N TYR A 16 -6.14 -3.92 -4.27
CA TYR A 16 -5.18 -3.63 -3.20
C TYR A 16 -5.68 -4.15 -1.86
N ALA A 17 -4.77 -4.51 -0.95
CA ALA A 17 -5.13 -5.02 0.37
C ALA A 17 -5.48 -3.91 1.39
N TRP A 18 -4.70 -2.83 1.44
CA TRP A 18 -4.97 -1.69 2.34
C TRP A 18 -4.64 -0.31 1.72
N ALA A 19 -3.40 -0.04 1.30
CA ALA A 19 -2.96 1.34 1.04
C ALA A 19 -3.02 1.86 -0.40
N ALA A 20 -3.67 1.18 -1.37
CA ALA A 20 -3.68 1.54 -2.79
C ALA A 20 -2.34 2.17 -3.24
N LEU A 21 -2.32 3.38 -3.81
CA LEU A 21 -1.12 4.18 -4.10
C LEU A 21 -1.00 5.42 -3.18
N GLY A 22 -1.67 5.42 -2.03
CA GLY A 22 -1.66 6.52 -1.08
C GLY A 22 -2.03 7.86 -1.70
N LYS A 23 -1.20 8.89 -1.49
CA LYS A 23 -1.41 10.25 -2.02
C LYS A 23 -1.49 10.33 -3.55
N HIS A 24 -0.96 9.34 -4.26
CA HIS A 24 -0.95 9.31 -5.73
C HIS A 24 -2.29 8.88 -6.31
N THR A 25 -3.08 8.14 -5.53
CA THR A 25 -4.34 7.53 -5.96
C THR A 25 -5.31 8.52 -6.61
N PRO A 26 -5.63 9.68 -5.99
CA PRO A 26 -6.61 10.59 -6.59
C PRO A 26 -6.10 11.25 -7.87
N LYS A 27 -4.78 11.50 -7.97
CA LYS A 27 -4.19 12.09 -9.18
C LYS A 27 -4.17 11.07 -10.32
N LEU A 28 -3.82 9.82 -10.04
CA LEU A 28 -3.87 8.74 -11.04
C LEU A 28 -5.27 8.64 -11.66
N LEU A 29 -6.31 8.52 -10.82
CA LEU A 29 -7.67 8.32 -11.31
C LEU A 29 -8.14 9.48 -12.20
N ARG A 30 -7.90 10.73 -11.79
CA ARG A 30 -8.28 11.92 -12.56
C ARG A 30 -7.50 12.06 -13.87
N ASP A 31 -6.18 11.89 -13.82
CA ASP A 31 -5.34 12.02 -15.00
C ASP A 31 -5.65 10.89 -16.00
N TRP A 32 -5.95 9.68 -15.51
CA TRP A 32 -6.31 8.54 -16.33
C TRP A 32 -7.63 8.76 -17.08
N GLU A 33 -8.68 9.18 -16.38
CA GLU A 33 -9.99 9.46 -16.98
C GLU A 33 -9.89 10.54 -18.07
N SER A 34 -9.06 11.57 -17.85
CA SER A 34 -8.81 12.61 -18.85
C SER A 34 -8.02 12.10 -20.06
N ALA A 35 -7.08 11.18 -19.86
CA ALA A 35 -6.20 10.67 -20.92
C ALA A 35 -6.83 9.53 -21.73
N HIS A 36 -7.76 8.77 -21.13
CA HIS A 36 -8.37 7.58 -21.73
C HIS A 36 -9.91 7.63 -21.59
N PRO A 37 -10.62 8.42 -22.42
CA PRO A 37 -12.08 8.59 -22.29
C PRO A 37 -12.91 7.31 -22.50
N ASP A 38 -12.31 6.25 -23.04
CA ASP A 38 -12.87 4.93 -23.26
C ASP A 38 -12.42 3.89 -22.23
N ARG A 39 -11.63 4.30 -21.21
CA ARG A 39 -11.15 3.41 -20.14
C ARG A 39 -11.35 4.01 -18.75
N GLU A 40 -11.92 3.21 -17.86
CA GLU A 40 -12.13 3.58 -16.46
C GLU A 40 -11.23 2.73 -15.55
N LEU A 41 -10.54 3.36 -14.60
CA LEU A 41 -9.88 2.66 -13.49
C LEU A 41 -10.78 2.67 -12.26
N ARG A 42 -11.05 1.50 -11.68
CA ARG A 42 -11.78 1.41 -10.41
C ARG A 42 -10.95 0.69 -9.36
N LEU A 43 -10.90 1.25 -8.16
CA LEU A 43 -10.22 0.65 -7.03
C LEU A 43 -11.12 -0.38 -6.34
N VAL A 44 -10.59 -1.57 -6.10
CA VAL A 44 -11.25 -2.64 -5.35
C VAL A 44 -10.35 -3.07 -4.22
N ARG A 45 -10.83 -2.93 -2.98
CA ARG A 45 -10.11 -3.43 -1.81
C ARG A 45 -10.37 -4.93 -1.70
N HIS A 46 -9.30 -5.73 -1.72
CA HIS A 46 -9.35 -7.15 -1.46
C HIS A 46 -8.17 -7.53 -0.58
N ASN A 47 -8.43 -7.93 0.67
CA ASN A 47 -7.37 -8.24 1.64
C ASN A 47 -6.78 -9.64 1.40
N SER A 48 -6.08 -9.81 0.29
CA SER A 48 -5.33 -11.02 -0.06
C SER A 48 -3.90 -10.69 -0.49
N PRO A 49 -2.96 -11.65 -0.39
CA PRO A 49 -1.57 -11.44 -0.80
C PRO A 49 -1.40 -11.00 -2.26
N THR A 50 -2.36 -11.35 -3.13
CA THR A 50 -2.36 -10.99 -4.56
C THR A 50 -3.26 -9.80 -4.87
N GLY A 51 -3.79 -9.13 -3.85
CA GLY A 51 -4.65 -7.94 -4.00
C GLY A 51 -5.94 -8.21 -4.76
N GLY A 52 -6.40 -9.46 -4.85
CA GLY A 52 -7.62 -9.85 -5.54
C GLY A 52 -7.45 -10.58 -6.87
N LEU A 53 -6.22 -10.75 -7.37
CA LEU A 53 -5.97 -11.38 -8.67
C LEU A 53 -6.35 -12.86 -8.68
N CYS A 54 -5.97 -13.61 -7.64
CA CYS A 54 -6.31 -15.04 -7.52
C CYS A 54 -7.82 -15.25 -7.41
N GLU A 55 -8.51 -14.28 -6.80
CA GLU A 55 -9.95 -14.30 -6.60
C GLU A 55 -10.74 -13.80 -7.81
N GLY A 56 -10.06 -13.37 -8.88
CA GLY A 56 -10.70 -12.79 -10.07
C GLY A 56 -11.44 -11.48 -9.79
N SER A 57 -11.05 -10.77 -8.73
CA SER A 57 -11.69 -9.53 -8.28
C SER A 57 -11.00 -8.26 -8.78
N CYS A 58 -9.83 -8.40 -9.41
CA CYS A 58 -9.11 -7.31 -10.07
C CYS A 58 -8.34 -7.78 -11.30
N ASP A 59 -7.98 -6.83 -12.16
CA ASP A 59 -7.20 -7.05 -13.38
C ASP A 59 -5.70 -6.74 -13.16
N VAL A 60 -5.42 -5.73 -12.34
CA VAL A 60 -4.07 -5.36 -11.89
C VAL A 60 -4.09 -5.14 -10.37
N ALA A 61 -3.14 -5.73 -9.65
CA ALA A 61 -3.00 -5.52 -8.21
C ALA A 61 -1.85 -4.58 -7.87
N ILE A 62 -2.09 -3.69 -6.91
CA ILE A 62 -1.08 -2.87 -6.25
C ILE A 62 -0.61 -3.62 -5.00
N VAL A 63 0.60 -4.17 -5.06
CA VAL A 63 1.17 -5.01 -4.00
C VAL A 63 2.53 -4.47 -3.53
N ARG A 64 2.87 -4.78 -2.28
CA ARG A 64 4.15 -4.38 -1.65
C ARG A 64 5.04 -5.56 -1.27
N ARG A 65 4.53 -6.77 -1.48
CA ARG A 65 5.27 -8.03 -1.43
C ARG A 65 5.42 -8.56 -2.85
N SER A 66 6.46 -9.35 -3.08
CA SER A 66 6.53 -10.13 -4.31
C SER A 66 5.39 -11.13 -4.32
N VAL A 67 4.72 -11.29 -5.46
CA VAL A 67 3.78 -12.40 -5.67
C VAL A 67 4.64 -13.54 -6.21
N GLU A 68 4.97 -14.50 -5.35
CA GLU A 68 5.86 -15.63 -5.67
C GLU A 68 5.09 -16.77 -6.34
N ASP A 69 4.53 -16.49 -7.51
CA ASP A 69 3.80 -17.46 -8.32
C ASP A 69 4.02 -17.14 -9.81
N ALA A 70 4.41 -18.17 -10.58
CA ALA A 70 4.81 -18.04 -11.98
C ALA A 70 3.66 -17.58 -12.89
N GLN A 71 2.40 -17.74 -12.47
CA GLN A 71 1.24 -17.28 -13.23
C GLN A 71 1.09 -15.75 -13.27
N PHE A 72 1.80 -15.03 -12.39
CA PHE A 72 1.78 -13.58 -12.35
C PHE A 72 3.10 -12.98 -12.85
N ASP A 73 2.98 -11.82 -13.48
CA ASP A 73 4.09 -10.88 -13.66
C ASP A 73 3.91 -9.67 -12.76
N SER A 74 5.02 -9.01 -12.45
CA SER A 74 4.98 -7.74 -11.72
C SER A 74 6.13 -6.83 -12.10
N VAL A 75 5.91 -5.52 -11.94
CA VAL A 75 6.94 -4.49 -12.10
C VAL A 75 6.93 -3.54 -10.91
N ILE A 76 8.12 -3.15 -10.45
CA ILE A 76 8.25 -2.12 -9.41
C ILE A 76 8.02 -0.76 -10.08
N VAL A 77 7.04 -0.02 -9.56
CA VAL A 77 6.66 1.32 -10.05
C VAL A 77 7.06 2.44 -9.11
N GLY A 78 7.50 2.11 -7.89
CA GLY A 78 7.87 3.10 -6.90
C GLY A 78 8.47 2.51 -5.63
N LEU A 79 9.01 3.39 -4.79
CA LEU A 79 9.52 3.05 -3.46
C LEU A 79 8.88 3.97 -2.42
N GLU A 80 8.29 3.39 -1.39
CA GLU A 80 7.71 4.13 -0.26
C GLU A 80 8.65 4.08 0.96
N LYS A 81 8.63 5.14 1.77
CA LYS A 81 9.26 5.09 3.10
C LYS A 81 8.49 4.12 3.99
N ARG A 82 9.21 3.46 4.90
CA ARG A 82 8.56 2.77 6.01
C ARG A 82 8.18 3.79 7.08
N MET A 83 6.96 3.65 7.57
CA MET A 83 6.37 4.47 8.60
C MET A 83 6.09 3.62 9.84
N ILE A 84 6.20 4.25 11.01
CA ILE A 84 5.63 3.77 12.27
C ILE A 84 4.29 4.47 12.49
N ALA A 85 3.31 3.71 12.96
CA ALA A 85 2.01 4.18 13.43
C ALA A 85 1.91 3.90 14.93
N PHE A 86 1.48 4.90 15.70
CA PHE A 86 1.37 4.84 17.15
C PHE A 86 0.26 5.80 17.63
N ALA A 87 -0.18 5.65 18.88
CA ALA A 87 -1.21 6.49 19.48
C ALA A 87 -0.80 7.98 19.49
N ALA A 88 -1.72 8.87 19.14
CA ALA A 88 -1.42 10.30 19.00
C ALA A 88 -1.03 10.99 20.32
N ASP A 89 -1.52 10.46 21.44
CA ASP A 89 -1.25 10.92 22.80
C ASP A 89 -0.01 10.26 23.44
N ASP A 90 0.75 9.49 22.68
CA ASP A 90 2.00 8.89 23.17
C ASP A 90 2.98 9.95 23.69
N ALA A 91 3.23 9.92 24.99
CA ALA A 91 4.02 10.95 25.67
C ALA A 91 5.48 11.02 25.18
N GLN A 92 6.03 9.91 24.67
CA GLN A 92 7.43 9.78 24.26
C GLN A 92 7.63 10.11 22.78
N TRP A 93 6.72 9.63 21.92
CA TRP A 93 6.87 9.66 20.46
C TRP A 93 6.07 10.76 19.77
N SER A 94 5.02 11.30 20.39
CA SER A 94 4.15 12.33 19.77
C SER A 94 4.93 13.55 19.25
N ARG A 95 5.98 13.97 19.96
CA ARG A 95 6.85 15.11 19.59
C ARG A 95 7.99 14.75 18.63
N ARG A 96 8.20 13.47 18.34
CA ARG A 96 9.30 12.99 17.48
C ARG A 96 8.95 13.20 16.01
N ARG A 97 9.97 13.55 15.21
CA ARG A 97 9.83 13.70 13.75
C ARG A 97 10.05 12.39 12.99
N GLN A 98 10.84 11.48 13.56
CA GLN A 98 11.20 10.17 13.01
C GLN A 98 11.66 9.25 14.16
N LEU A 99 11.63 7.93 13.94
CA LEU A 99 12.08 6.91 14.89
C LEU A 99 13.08 5.94 14.22
N THR A 100 13.73 5.09 15.00
CA THR A 100 14.57 3.97 14.54
C THR A 100 13.86 2.63 14.65
N MET A 101 14.35 1.64 13.90
CA MET A 101 13.94 0.24 14.06
C MET A 101 14.19 -0.27 15.50
N SER A 102 15.28 0.16 16.13
CA SER A 102 15.58 -0.19 17.54
C SER A 102 14.57 0.41 18.51
N GLU A 103 14.21 1.69 18.40
CA GLU A 103 13.16 2.30 19.25
C GLU A 103 11.82 1.56 19.06
N VAL A 104 11.51 1.13 17.83
CA VAL A 104 10.28 0.38 17.54
C VAL A 104 10.31 -1.03 18.14
N ALA A 105 11.49 -1.65 18.29
CA ALA A 105 11.63 -3.00 18.84
C ALA A 105 11.16 -3.10 20.30
N ASP A 106 11.22 -2.00 21.05
CA ASP A 106 10.90 -1.93 22.48
C ASP A 106 9.39 -2.01 22.78
N ARG A 107 8.54 -2.19 21.75
CA ARG A 107 7.08 -2.16 21.88
C ARG A 107 6.41 -3.33 21.16
N PRO A 108 5.21 -3.76 21.60
CA PRO A 108 4.42 -4.74 20.84
C PRO A 108 4.06 -4.20 19.45
N ILE A 109 4.37 -4.99 18.42
CA ILE A 109 4.17 -4.61 17.02
C ILE A 109 2.99 -5.38 16.43
N LEU A 110 1.98 -4.63 16.02
CA LEU A 110 0.84 -5.12 15.26
C LEU A 110 1.24 -5.33 13.80
N MET A 111 1.02 -6.54 13.30
CA MET A 111 1.31 -6.88 11.90
C MET A 111 0.25 -7.81 11.28
N ASP A 112 0.02 -7.64 9.98
CA ASP A 112 -0.70 -8.61 9.16
C ASP A 112 0.32 -9.59 8.54
N PRO A 113 0.33 -10.88 8.93
CA PRO A 113 1.30 -11.85 8.42
C PRO A 113 1.07 -12.21 6.93
N ARG A 114 -0.15 -12.02 6.43
CA ARG A 114 -0.55 -12.42 5.07
C ARG A 114 -0.23 -11.33 4.06
N THR A 115 -0.62 -10.10 4.34
CA THR A 115 -0.55 -9.00 3.36
C THR A 115 0.47 -7.93 3.75
N GLY A 116 0.73 -7.77 5.04
CA GLY A 116 1.57 -6.71 5.57
C GLY A 116 3.05 -6.81 5.16
N THR A 117 3.74 -5.68 5.22
CA THR A 117 5.17 -5.56 4.90
C THR A 117 6.08 -5.69 6.11
N THR A 118 5.54 -6.07 7.26
CA THR A 118 6.23 -6.22 8.54
C THR A 118 6.53 -7.69 8.77
N ASN A 119 7.78 -8.02 9.06
CA ASN A 119 8.21 -9.37 9.42
C ASN A 119 9.42 -9.30 10.36
N MET A 120 9.76 -10.44 10.97
CA MET A 120 10.87 -10.54 11.94
C MET A 120 12.21 -10.15 11.34
N GLN A 121 12.44 -10.38 10.04
CA GLN A 121 13.70 -10.10 9.37
C GLN A 121 14.04 -8.59 9.35
N LEU A 122 13.05 -7.71 9.54
CA LEU A 122 13.30 -6.27 9.67
C LEU A 122 14.13 -5.91 10.91
N TRP A 123 14.13 -6.76 11.94
CA TRP A 123 14.94 -6.61 13.15
C TRP A 123 16.14 -7.54 13.17
N ALA A 124 16.50 -8.17 12.05
CA ALA A 124 17.74 -8.95 11.97
C ALA A 124 18.95 -8.04 12.23
N GLY A 125 19.70 -8.31 13.30
CA GLY A 125 20.85 -7.50 13.71
C GLY A 125 20.52 -6.34 14.65
N VAL A 126 19.27 -6.22 15.13
CA VAL A 126 18.92 -5.38 16.28
C VAL A 126 19.04 -6.22 17.55
N ASP A 127 19.57 -5.64 18.62
CA ASP A 127 19.83 -6.33 19.90
C ASP A 127 18.56 -6.94 20.52
N HIS A 128 17.40 -6.35 20.25
CA HIS A 128 16.11 -6.77 20.76
C HIS A 128 15.14 -7.15 19.64
N GLN A 129 14.46 -8.29 19.82
CA GLN A 129 13.36 -8.73 18.95
C GLN A 129 12.03 -8.29 19.57
N PRO A 130 11.18 -7.56 18.82
CA PRO A 130 9.88 -7.15 19.32
C PRO A 130 8.95 -8.34 19.52
N GLN A 131 7.96 -8.17 20.41
CA GLN A 131 6.78 -9.02 20.44
C GLN A 131 5.84 -8.65 19.29
N PHE A 132 5.32 -9.65 18.59
CA PHE A 132 4.35 -9.46 17.51
C PHE A 132 2.94 -9.81 17.97
N ILE A 133 1.99 -8.98 17.56
CA ILE A 133 0.56 -9.21 17.71
C ILE A 133 -0.03 -9.25 16.30
N GLU A 134 -0.69 -10.34 15.96
CA GLU A 134 -1.34 -10.46 14.66
C GLU A 134 -2.59 -9.57 14.60
N SER A 135 -2.76 -8.88 13.49
CA SER A 135 -4.00 -8.19 13.12
C SER A 135 -4.28 -8.44 11.65
N PHE A 136 -5.54 -8.68 11.31
CA PHE A 136 -5.90 -9.19 9.98
C PHE A 136 -6.69 -8.19 9.15
N ASP A 137 -6.92 -6.99 9.69
CA ASP A 137 -7.62 -5.92 9.00
C ASP A 137 -7.04 -4.56 9.38
N VAL A 138 -7.03 -3.63 8.42
CA VAL A 138 -6.44 -2.30 8.63
C VAL A 138 -7.22 -1.45 9.62
N ASP A 139 -8.54 -1.61 9.70
CA ASP A 139 -9.36 -0.85 10.64
C ASP A 139 -9.18 -1.38 12.07
N GLU A 140 -9.09 -2.70 12.24
CA GLU A 140 -8.70 -3.33 13.52
C GLU A 140 -7.30 -2.87 13.97
N TRP A 141 -6.34 -2.90 13.05
CA TRP A 141 -4.97 -2.45 13.28
C TRP A 141 -4.94 -0.98 13.74
N LEU A 142 -5.68 -0.09 13.07
CA LEU A 142 -5.79 1.33 13.44
C LEU A 142 -6.50 1.53 14.79
N ASN A 143 -7.57 0.80 15.05
CA ASN A 143 -8.30 0.88 16.32
C ASN A 143 -7.41 0.48 17.50
N THR A 144 -6.67 -0.63 17.35
CA THR A 144 -5.77 -1.15 18.39
C THR A 144 -4.62 -0.19 18.67
N ILE A 145 -4.07 0.44 17.62
CA ILE A 145 -3.04 1.48 17.77
C ILE A 145 -3.61 2.73 18.46
N ALA A 146 -4.78 3.20 18.05
CA ALA A 146 -5.41 4.38 18.66
C ALA A 146 -5.75 4.14 20.15
N ALA A 147 -6.00 2.90 20.55
CA ALA A 147 -6.22 2.50 21.95
C ALA A 147 -4.91 2.36 22.76
N GLY A 148 -3.74 2.53 22.14
CA GLY A 148 -2.44 2.40 22.81
C GLY A 148 -2.02 0.96 23.10
N HIS A 149 -2.67 -0.04 22.49
CA HIS A 149 -2.39 -1.47 22.72
C HIS A 149 -1.28 -2.04 21.84
N GLY A 150 -0.50 -1.17 21.19
CA GLY A 150 0.62 -1.54 20.35
C GLY A 150 0.96 -0.43 19.36
N VAL A 151 2.00 -0.69 18.58
CA VAL A 151 2.42 0.16 17.45
C VAL A 151 2.45 -0.68 16.18
N GLY A 152 2.57 -0.08 15.01
CA GLY A 152 2.66 -0.87 13.78
C GLY A 152 3.51 -0.23 12.72
N THR A 153 4.24 -1.03 11.94
CA THR A 153 4.98 -0.53 10.78
C THR A 153 4.19 -0.72 9.50
N THR A 154 4.28 0.25 8.60
CA THR A 154 3.53 0.23 7.34
C THR A 154 4.23 1.07 6.27
N ALA A 155 3.68 1.10 5.07
CA ALA A 155 4.19 1.90 3.97
C ALA A 155 3.61 3.34 4.00
N GLU A 156 4.33 4.31 3.45
CA GLU A 156 3.93 5.73 3.42
C GLU A 156 2.52 5.96 2.89
N ALA A 157 2.08 5.14 1.93
CA ALA A 157 0.75 5.23 1.36
C ALA A 157 -0.37 5.02 2.40
N THR A 158 -0.16 4.20 3.43
CA THR A 158 -1.17 3.94 4.46
C THR A 158 -1.55 5.22 5.22
N ALA A 159 -0.57 6.07 5.51
CA ALA A 159 -0.80 7.33 6.22
C ALA A 159 -1.69 8.30 5.42
N HIS A 160 -1.66 8.20 4.09
CA HIS A 160 -2.49 9.01 3.19
C HIS A 160 -3.85 8.36 2.90
N HIS A 161 -3.90 7.03 2.80
CA HIS A 161 -5.12 6.32 2.45
C HIS A 161 -6.05 6.10 3.65
N HIS A 162 -5.46 5.88 4.83
CA HIS A 162 -6.18 5.63 6.08
C HIS A 162 -5.75 6.61 7.18
N ALA A 163 -5.87 7.90 6.92
CA ALA A 163 -5.71 8.90 7.96
C ALA A 163 -6.76 8.66 9.05
N ARG A 164 -6.31 8.48 10.30
CA ARG A 164 -7.17 8.11 11.42
C ARG A 164 -6.97 9.06 12.61
N PRO A 165 -8.02 9.72 13.12
CA PRO A 165 -7.94 10.43 14.38
C PRO A 165 -7.44 9.51 15.50
N GLY A 166 -6.49 9.99 16.30
CA GLY A 166 -5.87 9.19 17.36
C GLY A 166 -4.65 8.37 16.94
N VAL A 167 -4.29 8.35 15.64
CA VAL A 167 -3.08 7.69 15.15
C VAL A 167 -2.14 8.69 14.49
N VAL A 168 -0.87 8.63 14.87
CA VAL A 168 0.20 9.41 14.25
C VAL A 168 1.11 8.51 13.45
N PHE A 169 1.44 8.93 12.23
CA PHE A 169 2.43 8.29 11.39
C PHE A 169 3.74 9.10 11.37
N ARG A 170 4.88 8.42 11.53
CA ARG A 170 6.23 9.00 11.41
C ARG A 170 7.16 8.11 10.59
N PRO A 171 8.13 8.66 9.85
CA PRO A 171 9.13 7.85 9.16
C PRO A 171 10.01 7.06 10.13
N ILE A 172 10.40 5.85 9.73
CA ILE A 172 11.49 5.10 10.36
C ILE A 172 12.75 5.34 9.54
N LYS A 173 13.78 5.94 10.15
CA LYS A 173 14.91 6.52 9.41
C LYS A 173 15.95 5.51 8.90
N ASP A 174 16.07 4.36 9.57
CA ASP A 174 17.05 3.30 9.34
C ASP A 174 16.41 2.01 8.80
N SER A 175 15.18 2.12 8.26
CA SER A 175 14.46 0.99 7.70
C SER A 175 14.60 0.89 6.18
N PRO A 176 14.64 -0.33 5.59
CA PRO A 176 14.57 -0.48 4.14
C PRO A 176 13.29 0.12 3.57
N ARG A 177 13.42 0.73 2.38
CA ARG A 177 12.29 1.21 1.57
C ARG A 177 11.40 0.04 1.15
N ILE A 178 10.11 0.33 0.94
CA ILE A 178 9.12 -0.67 0.55
C ILE A 178 8.86 -0.53 -0.95
N PRO A 179 9.16 -1.55 -1.78
CA PRO A 179 8.79 -1.54 -3.19
C PRO A 179 7.28 -1.56 -3.36
N VAL A 180 6.78 -0.71 -4.27
CA VAL A 180 5.40 -0.75 -4.75
C VAL A 180 5.42 -1.38 -6.13
N ARG A 181 4.59 -2.40 -6.32
CA ARG A 181 4.50 -3.17 -7.54
C ARG A 181 3.10 -3.10 -8.12
N LEU A 182 3.03 -3.10 -9.44
CA LEU A 182 1.82 -3.54 -10.15
C LEU A 182 2.03 -5.00 -10.53
N ALA A 183 1.04 -5.85 -10.28
CA ALA A 183 1.03 -7.27 -10.63
C ALA A 183 -0.20 -7.62 -11.47
N TRP A 184 -0.08 -8.58 -12.37
CA TRP A 184 -1.15 -9.01 -13.29
C TRP A 184 -0.93 -10.46 -13.74
N TRP A 185 -1.95 -11.08 -14.34
CA TRP A 185 -1.85 -12.41 -14.95
C TRP A 185 -0.91 -12.39 -16.16
N ARG A 186 0.17 -13.19 -16.13
CA ARG A 186 1.20 -13.25 -17.18
C ARG A 186 0.60 -13.48 -18.57
N GLU A 187 -0.30 -14.45 -18.68
CA GLU A 187 -0.89 -14.89 -19.95
C GLU A 187 -2.05 -13.98 -20.44
N ASN A 188 -2.51 -13.05 -19.60
CA ASN A 188 -3.60 -12.15 -19.93
C ASN A 188 -3.38 -10.75 -19.33
N PRO A 189 -2.35 -10.01 -19.81
CA PRO A 189 -2.14 -8.64 -19.39
C PRO A 189 -3.31 -7.76 -19.86
N PRO A 190 -3.84 -6.87 -19.01
CA PRO A 190 -4.92 -5.98 -19.42
C PRO A 190 -4.43 -5.00 -20.48
N GLY A 191 -5.32 -4.59 -21.39
CA GLY A 191 -5.02 -3.48 -22.30
C GLY A 191 -4.68 -2.22 -21.49
N GLY A 192 -3.80 -1.35 -21.97
CA GLY A 192 -3.43 -0.15 -21.21
C GLY A 192 -2.43 -0.38 -20.06
N LEU A 193 -1.92 -1.61 -19.86
CA LEU A 193 -0.98 -1.93 -18.80
C LEU A 193 0.29 -1.08 -18.86
N THR A 194 0.85 -0.89 -20.06
CA THR A 194 2.08 -0.09 -20.25
C THR A 194 1.85 1.36 -19.85
N GLU A 195 0.73 1.94 -20.28
CA GLU A 195 0.32 3.30 -19.96
C GLU A 195 0.07 3.46 -18.45
N LEU A 196 -0.52 2.45 -17.80
CA LEU A 196 -0.74 2.43 -16.36
C LEU A 196 0.59 2.38 -15.59
N VAL A 197 1.51 1.49 -16.00
CA VAL A 197 2.86 1.40 -15.42
C VAL A 197 3.58 2.74 -15.54
N ASP A 198 3.54 3.37 -16.71
CA ASP A 198 4.16 4.67 -16.96
C ASP A 198 3.54 5.77 -16.10
N ALA A 199 2.21 5.83 -16.02
CA ALA A 199 1.49 6.82 -15.23
C ALA A 199 1.85 6.72 -13.75
N VAL A 200 1.82 5.51 -13.18
CA VAL A 200 2.15 5.28 -11.77
C VAL A 200 3.63 5.56 -11.50
N THR A 201 4.53 5.13 -12.41
CA THR A 201 5.98 5.37 -12.27
C THR A 201 6.29 6.87 -12.27
N LYS A 202 5.67 7.65 -13.15
CA LYS A 202 5.81 9.13 -13.18
C LYS A 202 5.34 9.77 -11.88
N LEU A 203 4.25 9.29 -11.28
CA LEU A 203 3.74 9.80 -10.01
C LEU A 203 4.72 9.59 -8.85
N TYR A 204 5.35 8.42 -8.77
CA TYR A 204 6.39 8.16 -7.76
C TYR A 204 7.69 8.92 -8.04
N ALA A 205 8.08 9.07 -9.30
CA ALA A 205 9.28 9.83 -9.67
C ALA A 205 9.14 11.32 -9.31
N ALA A 206 7.99 11.93 -9.61
CA ALA A 206 7.72 13.33 -9.30
C ALA A 206 7.71 13.63 -7.79
N ALA A 207 7.40 12.63 -6.95
CA ALA A 207 7.34 12.77 -5.50
C ALA A 207 8.72 12.71 -4.80
N ARG A 208 9.77 12.36 -5.54
CA ARG A 208 11.16 12.33 -5.05
C ARG A 208 11.85 13.69 -5.11
N ASN A 209 11.35 14.59 -5.96
CA ASN A 209 11.84 15.96 -6.13
C ASN A 209 11.06 16.92 -5.23
#